data_AF-A0A517TXB3-F1
#
_entry.id   AF-A0A517TXB3-F1
#
_cell.length_a   1.000
_cell.length_b   1.000
_cell.length_c   1.000
_cell.angle_alpha   90.00
_cell.angle_beta   90.00
_cell.angle_gamma   90.00
#
_symmetry.space_group_name_H-M   'P 1'
#
loop_
_entity.id
_entity.type
_entity.pdbx_description
1 polymer ?
#
loop_
_entity_poly.entity_id
_entity_poly.type
_entity_poly.pdbx_seq_one_letter_code
_entity_poly.pdbx_strand_id
1 'polypeptide(L)'
;MSLNPLAPITDYQSMLNRIFWFTTACALAGVWMLRLFVPAIDASLGKIDLAIASRVDKLLPIAGGYLLPALLVGILARVFRLHARISDWLGIRESFETEVILAEFGRRLGVDLEARGDEPRRRARHHIMRQAFYPYVNGAHAQIDQQLVYQALDAWSWFWVGVEATFVITLTSFTLIAFDAYRIGFQTLAVAIALAMFGLPTIRAQCKRYAIAQVREILADSQRAAVARAAFNELTGVASEQSVGRRAAA
;
A
#
# COMPACT_ATOMS: atom_id res chain seq x y z
N MET A 1 -18.63 9.16 7.94
CA MET A 1 -17.61 8.62 7.02
C MET A 1 -18.18 8.68 5.61
N SER A 2 -17.45 9.26 4.65
CA SER A 2 -17.88 9.24 3.26
C SER A 2 -17.88 7.79 2.75
N LEU A 3 -19.03 7.33 2.26
CA LEU A 3 -19.15 6.03 1.58
C LEU A 3 -18.61 6.07 0.15
N ASN A 4 -18.28 7.26 -0.36
CA ASN A 4 -17.78 7.43 -1.71
C ASN A 4 -16.29 7.05 -1.78
N PRO A 5 -15.91 5.96 -2.47
CA PRO A 5 -14.51 5.52 -2.56
C PRO A 5 -13.64 6.47 -3.39
N LEU A 6 -14.25 7.36 -4.18
CA LEU A 6 -13.58 8.39 -4.97
C LEU A 6 -13.36 9.71 -4.20
N ALA A 7 -13.91 9.83 -2.98
CA ALA A 7 -13.65 11.00 -2.16
C ALA A 7 -12.16 11.09 -1.78
N PRO A 8 -11.61 12.31 -1.61
CA PRO A 8 -10.23 12.49 -1.17
C PRO A 8 -9.95 11.74 0.14
N ILE A 9 -8.77 11.11 0.23
CA ILE A 9 -8.35 10.42 1.46
C ILE A 9 -7.86 11.45 2.48
N THR A 10 -8.54 11.51 3.62
CA THR A 10 -8.20 12.40 4.74
C THR A 10 -7.59 11.65 5.92
N ASP A 11 -7.69 10.33 5.94
CA ASP A 11 -7.26 9.52 7.09
C ASP A 11 -7.04 8.06 6.67
N TYR A 12 -6.50 7.26 7.59
CA TYR A 12 -6.21 5.86 7.33
C TYR A 12 -7.47 5.00 7.10
N GLN A 13 -8.60 5.30 7.75
CA GLN A 13 -9.84 4.54 7.56
C GLN A 13 -10.47 4.84 6.19
N SER A 14 -10.41 6.09 5.72
CA SER A 14 -10.84 6.42 4.35
C SER A 14 -9.97 5.71 3.30
N MET A 15 -8.64 5.60 3.52
CA MET A 15 -7.76 4.80 2.66
C MET A 15 -8.20 3.33 2.60
N LEU A 16 -8.43 2.69 3.76
CA LEU A 16 -8.88 1.31 3.83
C LEU A 16 -10.24 1.10 3.17
N ASN A 17 -11.13 2.10 3.25
CA ASN A 17 -12.43 2.04 2.61
C ASN A 17 -12.33 2.05 1.07
N ARG A 18 -11.45 2.88 0.52
CA ARG A 18 -11.16 2.88 -0.93
C ARG A 18 -10.62 1.52 -1.37
N ILE A 19 -9.60 1.00 -0.69
CA ILE A 19 -9.01 -0.30 -1.00
C ILE A 19 -10.09 -1.38 -0.99
N PHE A 20 -10.91 -1.44 0.07
CA PHE A 20 -12.02 -2.40 0.18
C PHE A 20 -12.98 -2.38 -1.02
N TRP A 21 -13.47 -1.19 -1.41
CA TRP A 21 -14.45 -1.07 -2.49
C TRP A 21 -13.87 -1.45 -3.85
N PHE A 22 -12.63 -1.03 -4.14
CA PHE A 22 -11.98 -1.38 -5.40
C PHE A 22 -11.59 -2.85 -5.45
N THR A 23 -11.14 -3.46 -4.35
CA THR A 23 -10.89 -4.90 -4.28
C THR A 23 -12.18 -5.69 -4.47
N THR A 24 -13.30 -5.24 -3.88
CA THR A 24 -14.62 -5.84 -4.10
C THR A 24 -15.06 -5.74 -5.56
N ALA A 25 -14.90 -4.57 -6.19
CA ALA A 25 -15.25 -4.36 -7.59
C ALA A 25 -14.39 -5.22 -8.53
N CYS A 26 -13.09 -5.35 -8.25
CA CYS A 26 -12.19 -6.22 -8.99
C CYS A 26 -12.57 -7.70 -8.81
N ALA A 27 -12.88 -8.12 -7.58
CA ALA A 27 -13.36 -9.47 -7.30
C ALA A 27 -14.70 -9.76 -8.00
N LEU A 28 -15.60 -8.78 -8.10
CA LEU A 28 -16.85 -8.91 -8.84
C LEU A 28 -16.59 -9.16 -10.33
N ALA A 29 -15.67 -8.42 -10.94
CA ALA A 29 -15.25 -8.66 -12.32
C ALA A 29 -14.62 -10.06 -12.48
N GLY A 30 -13.79 -10.49 -11.52
CA GLY A 30 -13.21 -11.83 -11.51
C GLY A 30 -14.25 -12.94 -11.41
N VAL A 31 -15.20 -12.83 -10.47
CA VAL A 31 -16.33 -13.77 -10.33
C VAL A 31 -17.17 -13.80 -11.61
N TRP A 32 -17.45 -12.65 -12.20
CA TRP A 32 -18.18 -12.57 -13.46
C TRP A 32 -17.45 -13.33 -14.58
N MET A 33 -16.15 -13.10 -14.76
CA MET A 33 -15.35 -13.85 -15.72
C MET A 33 -15.36 -15.36 -15.44
N LEU A 34 -15.19 -15.76 -14.17
CA LEU A 34 -15.21 -17.18 -13.80
C LEU A 34 -16.55 -17.84 -14.13
N ARG A 35 -17.67 -17.16 -13.88
CA ARG A 35 -18.99 -17.70 -14.24
C ARG A 35 -19.20 -17.81 -15.75
N LEU A 36 -18.69 -16.86 -16.53
CA LEU A 36 -18.80 -16.92 -17.99
C LEU A 36 -18.03 -18.08 -18.61
N PHE A 37 -16.87 -18.43 -18.06
CA PHE A 37 -15.94 -19.37 -18.70
C PHE A 37 -15.75 -20.69 -17.96
N VAL A 38 -16.29 -20.84 -16.74
CA VAL A 38 -16.18 -22.05 -15.93
C VAL A 38 -17.58 -22.56 -15.53
N PRO A 39 -18.15 -23.52 -16.28
CA PRO A 39 -19.52 -24.02 -16.05
C PRO A 39 -19.75 -24.56 -14.62
N ALA A 40 -18.73 -25.18 -14.03
CA ALA A 40 -18.81 -25.70 -12.66
C ALA A 40 -18.99 -24.58 -11.61
N ILE A 41 -18.33 -23.44 -11.81
CA ILE A 41 -18.45 -22.26 -10.94
C ILE A 41 -19.82 -21.61 -11.15
N ASP A 42 -20.28 -21.46 -12.40
CA ASP A 42 -21.61 -20.91 -12.68
C ASP A 42 -22.73 -21.78 -12.09
N ALA A 43 -22.68 -23.10 -12.27
CA ALA A 43 -23.66 -24.01 -11.68
C ALA A 43 -23.68 -23.95 -10.14
N SER A 44 -22.51 -23.75 -9.51
CA SER A 44 -22.41 -23.63 -8.06
C SER A 44 -22.96 -22.30 -7.55
N LEU A 45 -22.60 -21.19 -8.19
CA LEU A 45 -23.06 -19.85 -7.81
C LEU A 45 -24.52 -19.58 -8.21
N GLY A 46 -25.02 -20.24 -9.26
CA GLY A 46 -26.42 -20.20 -9.67
C GLY A 46 -27.37 -20.75 -8.61
N LYS A 47 -26.91 -21.69 -7.75
CA LYS A 47 -27.70 -22.15 -6.60
C LYS A 47 -27.96 -21.02 -5.59
N ILE A 48 -26.99 -20.12 -5.43
CA ILE A 48 -27.11 -18.95 -4.55
C ILE A 48 -28.11 -17.96 -5.15
N ASP A 49 -28.07 -17.74 -6.47
CA ASP A 49 -29.03 -16.88 -7.17
C ASP A 49 -30.47 -17.35 -6.96
N LEU A 50 -30.72 -18.65 -7.14
CA LEU A 50 -32.04 -19.26 -6.96
C LEU A 50 -32.53 -19.19 -5.50
N ALA A 51 -31.63 -19.41 -4.54
CA ALA A 51 -31.96 -19.35 -3.12
C ALA A 51 -32.32 -17.93 -2.64
N ILE A 52 -31.79 -16.90 -3.28
CA ILE A 52 -32.10 -15.50 -2.97
C ILE A 52 -33.35 -15.05 -3.70
N ALA A 53 -33.50 -15.39 -4.99
CA ALA A 53 -34.68 -15.07 -5.79
C ALA A 53 -35.97 -15.67 -5.19
N SER A 54 -35.89 -16.86 -4.59
CA SER A 54 -37.03 -17.51 -3.91
C SER A 54 -37.41 -16.86 -2.56
N ARG A 55 -36.59 -15.96 -2.02
CA ARG A 55 -36.82 -15.29 -0.73
C ARG A 55 -37.13 -13.80 -0.83
N VAL A 56 -36.87 -13.18 -1.97
CA VAL A 56 -37.01 -11.73 -2.17
C VAL A 56 -37.88 -11.49 -3.40
N ASP A 57 -39.11 -11.02 -3.19
CA ASP A 57 -40.08 -10.70 -4.27
C ASP A 57 -39.60 -9.58 -5.23
N LYS A 58 -38.49 -8.90 -4.89
CA LYS A 58 -37.83 -7.92 -5.75
C LYS A 58 -36.53 -8.49 -6.30
N LEU A 59 -36.44 -8.54 -7.63
CA LEU A 59 -35.19 -8.82 -8.34
C LEU A 59 -34.12 -7.80 -7.91
N LEU A 60 -33.08 -8.28 -7.23
CA LEU A 60 -31.88 -7.47 -7.01
C LEU A 60 -31.26 -7.13 -8.36
N PRO A 61 -30.70 -5.91 -8.55
CA PRO A 61 -30.10 -5.50 -9.81
C PRO A 61 -28.85 -6.32 -10.18
N ILE A 62 -28.28 -7.05 -9.22
CA ILE A 62 -27.16 -7.98 -9.42
C ILE A 62 -27.52 -9.28 -8.71
N ALA A 63 -27.41 -10.41 -9.41
CA ALA A 63 -27.71 -11.72 -8.82
C ALA A 63 -26.70 -12.06 -7.70
N GLY A 64 -27.21 -12.58 -6.58
CA GLY A 64 -26.43 -12.69 -5.34
C GLY A 64 -25.19 -13.60 -5.44
N GLY A 65 -25.19 -14.56 -6.36
CA GLY A 65 -24.06 -15.42 -6.69
C GLY A 65 -22.89 -14.68 -7.36
N TYR A 66 -23.09 -13.46 -7.87
CA TYR A 66 -21.98 -12.58 -8.26
C TYR A 66 -21.50 -11.72 -7.09
N LEU A 67 -22.44 -11.09 -6.39
CA LEU A 67 -22.15 -10.06 -5.40
C LEU A 67 -21.57 -10.61 -4.10
N LEU A 68 -22.13 -11.69 -3.55
CA LEU A 68 -21.73 -12.25 -2.27
C LEU A 68 -20.27 -12.77 -2.24
N PRO A 69 -19.80 -13.58 -3.21
CA PRO A 69 -18.39 -14.00 -3.21
C PRO A 69 -17.44 -12.81 -3.38
N ALA A 70 -17.80 -11.81 -4.19
CA ALA A 70 -16.99 -10.60 -4.36
C ALA A 70 -16.88 -9.77 -3.08
N LEU A 71 -18.00 -9.56 -2.38
CA LEU A 71 -18.03 -8.89 -1.07
C LEU A 71 -17.24 -9.68 -0.03
N LEU A 72 -17.36 -11.01 -0.02
CA LEU A 72 -16.59 -11.86 0.88
C LEU A 72 -15.08 -11.66 0.66
N VAL A 73 -14.62 -11.66 -0.59
CA VAL A 73 -13.21 -11.37 -0.92
C VAL A 73 -12.80 -9.99 -0.41
N GLY A 74 -13.61 -8.95 -0.65
CA GLY A 74 -13.34 -7.61 -0.15
C GLY A 74 -13.26 -7.53 1.39
N ILE A 75 -14.19 -8.19 2.09
CA ILE A 75 -14.22 -8.25 3.55
C ILE A 75 -12.97 -8.95 4.08
N LEU A 76 -12.61 -10.11 3.52
CA LEU A 76 -11.42 -10.86 3.93
C LEU A 76 -10.15 -10.04 3.66
N ALA A 77 -10.06 -9.38 2.50
CA ALA A 77 -8.94 -8.49 2.18
C ALA A 77 -8.80 -7.35 3.18
N ARG A 78 -9.91 -6.73 3.59
CA ARG A 78 -9.93 -5.67 4.60
C ARG A 78 -9.57 -6.17 6.00
N VAL A 79 -10.19 -7.27 6.45
CA VAL A 79 -9.99 -7.84 7.80
C VAL A 79 -8.55 -8.31 7.98
N PHE A 80 -8.00 -9.04 7.01
CA PHE A 80 -6.63 -9.53 7.07
C PHE A 80 -5.58 -8.50 6.63
N ARG A 81 -6.02 -7.30 6.22
CA ARG A 81 -5.17 -6.24 5.66
C ARG A 81 -4.25 -6.80 4.58
N LEU A 82 -4.84 -7.34 3.52
CA LEU A 82 -4.14 -8.05 2.46
C LEU A 82 -2.97 -7.23 1.90
N HIS A 83 -3.18 -5.95 1.58
CA HIS A 83 -2.10 -5.03 1.18
C HIS A 83 -0.91 -4.98 2.16
N ALA A 84 -1.15 -5.04 3.47
CA ALA A 84 -0.07 -5.05 4.46
C ALA A 84 0.72 -6.36 4.40
N ARG A 85 0.03 -7.50 4.31
CA ARG A 85 0.68 -8.81 4.17
C ARG A 85 1.48 -8.93 2.87
N ILE A 86 0.92 -8.46 1.75
CA ILE A 86 1.62 -8.41 0.46
C ILE A 86 2.85 -7.50 0.57
N SER A 87 2.71 -6.34 1.22
CA SER A 87 3.83 -5.42 1.45
C SER A 87 4.95 -6.05 2.25
N ASP A 88 4.62 -6.75 3.33
CA ASP A 88 5.61 -7.37 4.21
C ASP A 88 6.32 -8.52 3.49
N TRP A 89 5.58 -9.32 2.73
CA TRP A 89 6.13 -10.42 1.94
C TRP A 89 7.06 -9.92 0.82
N LEU A 90 6.67 -8.86 0.11
CA LEU A 90 7.46 -8.29 -0.99
C LEU A 90 8.47 -7.23 -0.54
N GLY A 91 8.55 -6.91 0.75
CA GLY A 91 9.38 -5.82 1.29
C GLY A 91 9.08 -4.44 0.68
N ILE A 92 7.85 -4.20 0.23
CA ILE A 92 7.49 -2.97 -0.52
C ILE A 92 7.66 -1.72 0.34
N ARG A 93 7.14 -1.76 1.58
CA ARG A 93 7.21 -0.63 2.51
C ARG A 93 8.63 -0.41 3.00
N GLU A 94 9.34 -1.49 3.34
CA GLU A 94 10.72 -1.45 3.80
C GLU A 94 11.68 -0.89 2.75
N SER A 95 11.58 -1.37 1.50
CA SER A 95 12.37 -0.83 0.37
C SER A 95 12.05 0.64 0.17
N PHE A 96 10.77 1.02 0.17
CA PHE A 96 10.38 2.42 -0.01
C PHE A 96 10.91 3.34 1.10
N GLU A 97 10.76 2.96 2.37
CA GLU A 97 11.27 3.76 3.50
C GLU A 97 12.78 3.94 3.40
N THR A 98 13.52 2.90 3.00
CA THR A 98 14.98 2.94 2.94
C THR A 98 15.49 3.70 1.70
N GLU A 99 14.99 3.35 0.52
CA GLU A 99 15.47 3.87 -0.78
C GLU A 99 14.94 5.26 -1.11
N VAL A 100 13.82 5.67 -0.51
CA VAL A 100 13.21 6.97 -0.77
C VAL A 100 13.34 7.91 0.42
N ILE A 101 12.80 7.53 1.58
CA ILE A 101 12.68 8.46 2.71
C ILE A 101 14.05 8.65 3.37
N LEU A 102 14.70 7.56 3.81
CA LEU A 102 15.99 7.64 4.47
C LEU A 102 17.09 8.13 3.52
N ALA A 103 17.09 7.68 2.27
CA ALA A 103 18.02 8.17 1.26
C ALA A 103 17.89 9.70 1.06
N GLU A 104 16.67 10.24 1.00
CA GLU A 104 16.46 11.69 0.86
C GLU A 104 16.88 12.46 2.11
N PHE A 105 16.62 11.94 3.31
CA PHE A 105 17.14 12.53 4.55
C PHE A 105 18.67 12.55 4.55
N GLY A 106 19.33 11.42 4.26
CA GLY A 106 20.79 11.32 4.21
C GLY A 106 21.39 12.33 3.23
N ARG A 107 20.85 12.38 2.01
CA ARG A 107 21.27 13.33 0.96
C ARG A 107 21.16 14.79 1.40
N ARG A 108 20.07 15.16 2.09
CA ARG A 108 19.85 16.55 2.53
C ARG A 108 20.61 16.93 3.80
N LEU A 109 20.81 15.97 4.69
CA LEU A 109 21.54 16.18 5.94
C LEU A 109 23.06 16.05 5.76
N GLY A 110 23.52 15.58 4.59
CA GLY A 110 24.93 15.30 4.33
C GLY A 110 25.44 14.06 5.06
N VAL A 111 24.55 13.12 5.40
CA VAL A 111 24.89 11.88 6.08
C VAL A 111 24.94 10.76 5.06
N ASP A 112 26.14 10.22 4.82
CA ASP A 112 26.31 9.07 3.94
C ASP A 112 25.88 7.79 4.66
N LEU A 113 24.65 7.36 4.39
CA LEU A 113 24.14 6.05 4.82
C LEU A 113 24.56 4.92 3.86
N GLU A 114 25.05 5.23 2.66
CA GLU A 114 25.42 4.26 1.63
C GLU A 114 26.66 3.46 2.04
N ALA A 115 27.60 4.11 2.71
CA ALA A 115 28.86 3.53 3.17
C ALA A 115 28.75 2.37 4.20
N ARG A 116 27.57 2.09 4.76
CA ARG A 116 27.42 1.18 5.94
C ARG A 116 26.82 -0.20 5.66
N GLY A 117 26.56 -0.55 4.41
CA GLY A 117 25.92 -1.82 4.05
C GLY A 117 24.45 -1.93 4.49
N ASP A 118 23.76 -2.98 4.03
CA ASP A 118 22.29 -3.05 4.09
C ASP A 118 21.72 -3.46 5.48
N GLU A 119 22.46 -4.28 6.23
CA GLU A 119 22.02 -4.85 7.52
C GLU A 119 21.88 -3.80 8.64
N PRO A 120 22.88 -2.93 8.89
CA PRO A 120 22.76 -1.85 9.87
C PRO A 120 21.65 -0.86 9.50
N ARG A 121 21.49 -0.58 8.20
CA ARG A 121 20.48 0.34 7.67
C ARG A 121 19.05 -0.15 7.93
N ARG A 122 18.80 -1.46 7.77
CA ARG A 122 17.51 -2.08 8.10
C ARG A 122 17.16 -2.00 9.58
N ARG A 123 18.10 -2.28 10.49
CA ARG A 123 17.88 -2.20 11.95
C ARG A 123 17.65 -0.75 12.42
N ALA A 124 18.40 0.17 11.84
CA ALA A 124 18.32 1.60 12.10
C ALA A 124 17.01 2.25 11.62
N ARG A 125 16.44 1.72 10.53
CA ARG A 125 15.26 2.29 9.86
C ARG A 125 14.13 2.57 10.82
N HIS A 126 13.74 1.58 11.62
CA HIS A 126 12.58 1.71 12.50
C HIS A 126 12.78 2.84 13.52
N HIS A 127 13.99 2.94 14.08
CA HIS A 127 14.35 3.98 15.02
C HIS A 127 14.34 5.37 14.37
N ILE A 128 15.02 5.54 13.24
CA ILE A 128 15.05 6.82 12.51
C ILE A 128 13.64 7.25 12.10
N MET A 129 12.87 6.35 11.49
CA MET A 129 11.52 6.66 11.02
C MET A 129 10.62 7.13 12.17
N ARG A 130 10.72 6.49 13.35
CA ARG A 130 9.95 6.84 14.54
C ARG A 130 10.32 8.20 15.14
N GLN A 131 11.56 8.66 14.97
CA GLN A 131 12.00 9.94 15.51
C GLN A 131 11.95 11.10 14.50
N ALA A 132 12.34 10.83 13.25
CA ALA A 132 12.61 11.85 12.25
C ALA A 132 11.49 12.02 11.22
N PHE A 133 10.57 11.05 11.07
CA PHE A 133 9.54 11.10 10.04
C PHE A 133 8.12 10.98 10.59
N TYR A 134 7.78 9.85 11.23
CA TYR A 134 6.42 9.55 11.69
C TYR A 134 5.81 10.61 12.63
N PRO A 135 6.56 11.25 13.56
CA PRO A 135 5.98 12.28 14.41
C PRO A 135 5.43 13.48 13.64
N TYR A 136 5.97 13.74 12.44
CA TYR A 136 5.63 14.93 11.66
C TYR A 136 4.55 14.67 10.61
N VAL A 137 4.40 13.42 10.14
CA VAL A 137 3.47 13.06 9.05
C VAL A 137 2.19 12.35 9.51
N ASN A 138 2.06 12.03 10.80
CA ASN A 138 0.96 11.21 11.28
C ASN A 138 -0.33 12.02 11.51
N GLY A 139 -1.15 12.10 10.46
CA GLY A 139 -2.59 12.43 10.49
C GLY A 139 -2.98 13.61 11.39
N ALA A 140 -3.58 13.31 12.55
CA ALA A 140 -4.20 14.29 13.45
C ALA A 140 -3.20 15.24 14.16
N HIS A 141 -1.92 14.90 14.18
CA HIS A 141 -0.86 15.70 14.81
C HIS A 141 0.27 16.03 13.84
N ALA A 142 0.00 15.99 12.53
CA ALA A 142 0.99 16.33 11.53
C ALA A 142 1.48 17.78 11.74
N GLN A 143 2.80 17.95 11.79
CA GLN A 143 3.44 19.26 11.96
C GLN A 143 3.90 19.85 10.61
N ILE A 144 3.73 19.09 9.53
CA ILE A 144 3.88 19.55 8.14
C ILE A 144 2.49 19.82 7.55
N ASP A 145 2.47 20.43 6.37
CA ASP A 145 1.27 20.71 5.59
C ASP A 145 0.38 19.47 5.48
N GLN A 146 -0.82 19.62 6.04
CA GLN A 146 -1.81 18.58 6.09
C GLN A 146 -2.28 18.18 4.69
N GLN A 147 -2.30 19.12 3.73
CA GLN A 147 -2.62 18.82 2.35
C GLN A 147 -1.59 17.89 1.72
N LEU A 148 -0.30 18.07 2.02
CA LEU A 148 0.75 17.19 1.55
C LEU A 148 0.63 15.78 2.13
N VAL A 149 0.25 15.66 3.42
CA VAL A 149 -0.04 14.37 4.05
C VAL A 149 -1.22 13.67 3.37
N TYR A 150 -2.30 14.39 3.07
CA TYR A 150 -3.46 13.84 2.37
C TYR A 150 -3.13 13.37 0.95
N GLN A 151 -2.34 14.15 0.21
CA GLN A 151 -1.89 13.76 -1.13
C GLN A 151 -1.01 12.51 -1.09
N ALA A 152 -0.12 12.39 -0.10
CA ALA A 152 0.69 11.20 0.09
C ALA A 152 -0.19 9.96 0.40
N LEU A 153 -1.17 10.10 1.31
CA LEU A 153 -2.12 9.03 1.64
C LEU A 153 -2.98 8.63 0.44
N ASP A 154 -3.44 9.61 -0.35
CA ASP A 154 -4.21 9.37 -1.55
C ASP A 154 -3.40 8.57 -2.59
N ALA A 155 -2.15 8.96 -2.86
CA ALA A 155 -1.26 8.23 -3.76
C ALA A 155 -1.00 6.80 -3.28
N TRP A 156 -0.73 6.61 -1.98
CA TRP A 156 -0.55 5.29 -1.38
C TRP A 156 -1.81 4.44 -1.48
N SER A 157 -2.99 5.03 -1.31
CA SER A 157 -4.26 4.31 -1.45
C SER A 157 -4.43 3.72 -2.85
N TRP A 158 -4.11 4.50 -3.90
CA TRP A 158 -4.17 4.04 -5.28
C TRP A 158 -3.12 2.97 -5.58
N PHE A 159 -1.93 3.11 -5.00
CA PHE A 159 -0.90 2.08 -5.12
C PHE A 159 -1.39 0.75 -4.53
N TRP A 160 -1.98 0.77 -3.33
CA TRP A 160 -2.51 -0.44 -2.70
C TRP A 160 -3.73 -1.03 -3.43
N VAL A 161 -4.60 -0.17 -3.97
CA VAL A 161 -5.68 -0.61 -4.88
C VAL A 161 -5.10 -1.37 -6.06
N GLY A 162 -4.04 -0.84 -6.69
CA GLY A 162 -3.36 -1.51 -7.79
C GLY A 162 -2.78 -2.87 -7.37
N VAL A 163 -2.12 -2.94 -6.22
CA VAL A 163 -1.52 -4.18 -5.71
C VAL A 163 -2.57 -5.26 -5.44
N GLU A 164 -3.65 -4.92 -4.72
CA GLU A 164 -4.72 -5.89 -4.44
C GLU A 164 -5.47 -6.29 -5.73
N ALA A 165 -5.68 -5.36 -6.67
CA ALA A 165 -6.28 -5.68 -7.97
C ALA A 165 -5.39 -6.63 -8.79
N THR A 166 -4.08 -6.39 -8.88
CA THR A 166 -3.14 -7.33 -9.53
C THR A 166 -3.25 -8.72 -8.91
N PHE A 167 -3.26 -8.81 -7.58
CA PHE A 167 -3.38 -10.08 -6.87
C PHE A 167 -4.68 -10.82 -7.21
N VAL A 168 -5.83 -10.14 -7.17
CA VAL A 168 -7.14 -10.73 -7.50
C VAL A 168 -7.21 -11.18 -8.96
N ILE A 169 -6.70 -10.38 -9.89
CA ILE A 169 -6.67 -10.71 -11.32
C ILE A 169 -5.77 -11.92 -11.58
N THR A 170 -4.60 -12.00 -10.92
CA THR A 170 -3.71 -13.17 -11.00
C THR A 170 -4.38 -14.43 -10.48
N LEU A 171 -5.07 -14.37 -9.33
CA LEU A 171 -5.79 -15.54 -8.80
C LEU A 171 -6.93 -15.97 -9.73
N THR A 172 -7.66 -15.00 -10.30
CA THR A 172 -8.72 -15.27 -11.27
C THR A 172 -8.15 -15.95 -12.51
N SER A 173 -7.02 -15.46 -13.02
CA SER A 173 -6.31 -16.04 -14.16
C SER A 173 -5.90 -17.49 -13.91
N PHE A 174 -5.26 -17.78 -12.78
CA PHE A 174 -4.87 -19.15 -12.44
C PHE A 174 -6.08 -20.07 -12.26
N THR A 175 -7.17 -19.57 -11.71
CA THR A 175 -8.43 -20.34 -11.62
C THR A 175 -8.96 -20.65 -13.02
N LEU A 176 -9.00 -19.69 -13.95
CA LEU A 176 -9.42 -19.93 -15.33
C LEU A 176 -8.54 -21.00 -16.02
N ILE A 177 -7.22 -20.91 -15.85
CA ILE A 177 -6.26 -21.88 -16.39
C ILE A 177 -6.49 -23.28 -15.79
N ALA A 178 -6.74 -23.37 -14.49
CA ALA A 178 -7.00 -24.63 -13.80
C ALA A 178 -8.29 -25.33 -14.24
N PHE A 179 -9.24 -24.60 -14.84
CA PHE A 179 -10.48 -25.11 -15.41
C PHE A 179 -10.46 -25.12 -16.95
N ASP A 180 -9.28 -25.25 -17.55
CA ASP A 180 -9.06 -25.38 -19.00
C ASP A 180 -9.50 -24.17 -19.86
N ALA A 181 -9.83 -23.04 -19.24
CA ALA A 181 -10.15 -21.79 -19.93
C ALA A 181 -8.87 -21.01 -20.32
N TYR A 182 -7.91 -21.69 -20.95
CA TYR A 182 -6.54 -21.22 -21.18
C TYR A 182 -6.45 -19.85 -21.87
N ARG A 183 -7.20 -19.65 -22.97
CA ARG A 183 -7.13 -18.40 -23.75
C ARG A 183 -7.46 -17.20 -22.89
N ILE A 184 -8.59 -17.25 -22.17
CA ILE A 184 -9.03 -16.16 -21.30
C ILE A 184 -8.09 -16.07 -20.09
N GLY A 185 -7.71 -17.20 -19.49
CA GLY A 185 -6.78 -17.24 -18.38
C GLY A 185 -5.46 -16.53 -18.68
N PHE A 186 -4.82 -16.81 -19.81
CA PHE A 186 -3.57 -16.14 -20.22
C PHE A 186 -3.77 -14.67 -20.59
N GLN A 187 -4.90 -14.29 -21.20
CA GLN A 187 -5.23 -12.89 -21.44
C GLN A 187 -5.37 -12.11 -20.12
N THR A 188 -6.07 -12.68 -19.14
CA THR A 188 -6.19 -12.12 -17.79
C THR A 188 -4.83 -12.03 -17.10
N LEU A 189 -3.96 -13.03 -17.26
CA LEU A 189 -2.60 -12.99 -16.72
C LEU A 189 -1.78 -11.86 -17.34
N ALA A 190 -1.86 -11.69 -18.66
CA ALA A 190 -1.16 -10.63 -19.38
C ALA A 190 -1.59 -9.24 -18.88
N VAL A 191 -2.87 -9.04 -18.57
CA VAL A 191 -3.38 -7.81 -17.94
C VAL A 191 -2.78 -7.60 -16.55
N ALA A 192 -2.73 -8.64 -15.70
CA ALA A 192 -2.11 -8.53 -14.38
C ALA A 192 -0.62 -8.15 -14.47
N ILE A 193 0.11 -8.79 -15.41
CA ILE A 193 1.52 -8.51 -15.67
C ILE A 193 1.71 -7.07 -16.17
N ALA A 194 0.88 -6.61 -17.13
CA ALA A 194 0.95 -5.24 -17.62
C ALA A 194 0.68 -4.22 -16.50
N LEU A 195 -0.32 -4.46 -15.65
CA LEU A 195 -0.60 -3.62 -14.49
C LEU A 195 0.59 -3.59 -13.52
N ALA A 196 1.23 -4.73 -13.27
CA ALA A 196 2.39 -4.83 -12.40
C ALA A 196 3.64 -4.15 -12.96
N MET A 197 3.90 -4.29 -14.27
CA MET A 197 5.10 -3.74 -14.92
C MET A 197 5.00 -2.25 -15.24
N PHE A 198 3.80 -1.75 -15.53
CA PHE A 198 3.61 -0.36 -15.98
C PHE A 198 2.80 0.45 -14.98
N GLY A 199 1.65 -0.06 -14.53
CA GLY A 199 0.75 0.69 -13.64
C GLY A 199 1.35 0.94 -12.25
N LEU A 200 1.81 -0.12 -11.58
CA LEU A 200 2.36 0.01 -10.21
C LEU A 200 3.59 0.92 -10.14
N PRO A 201 4.58 0.85 -11.05
CA PRO A 201 5.72 1.78 -11.03
C PRO A 201 5.32 3.23 -11.24
N THR A 202 4.35 3.52 -12.10
CA THR A 202 3.85 4.89 -12.32
C THR A 202 3.25 5.47 -11.04
N ILE A 203 2.43 4.71 -10.33
CA ILE A 203 1.83 5.17 -9.06
C ILE A 203 2.90 5.24 -7.95
N ARG A 204 3.84 4.28 -7.92
CA ARG A 204 4.99 4.29 -6.99
C ARG A 204 5.84 5.56 -7.16
N ALA A 205 6.01 6.04 -8.39
CA ALA A 205 6.71 7.30 -8.66
C ALA A 205 6.00 8.51 -8.04
N GLN A 206 4.66 8.53 -8.02
CA GLN A 206 3.90 9.58 -7.33
C GLN A 206 4.08 9.50 -5.82
N CYS A 207 4.01 8.30 -5.23
CA CYS A 207 4.29 8.08 -3.82
C CYS A 207 5.68 8.61 -3.44
N LYS A 208 6.68 8.33 -4.28
CA LYS A 208 8.06 8.83 -4.12
C LYS A 208 8.12 10.36 -4.11
N ARG A 209 7.44 11.02 -5.05
CA ARG A 209 7.41 12.49 -5.14
C ARG A 209 6.84 13.12 -3.86
N TYR A 210 5.73 12.60 -3.34
CA TYR A 210 5.12 13.12 -2.13
C TYR A 210 5.99 12.85 -0.89
N ALA A 211 6.56 11.65 -0.77
CA ALA A 211 7.48 11.35 0.34
C ALA A 211 8.70 12.28 0.36
N ILE A 212 9.30 12.57 -0.81
CA ILE A 212 10.41 13.52 -0.92
C ILE A 212 9.98 14.94 -0.51
N ALA A 213 8.78 15.36 -0.90
CA ALA A 213 8.23 16.65 -0.50
C ALA A 213 8.02 16.71 1.03
N GLN A 214 7.52 15.65 1.65
CA GLN A 214 7.35 15.57 3.10
C GLN A 214 8.70 15.71 3.82
N VAL A 215 9.73 14.99 3.36
CA VAL A 215 11.09 15.11 3.91
C VAL A 215 11.62 16.54 3.77
N ARG A 216 11.41 17.18 2.61
CA ARG A 216 11.82 18.58 2.38
C ARG A 216 11.17 19.52 3.37
N GLU A 217 9.88 19.34 3.64
CA GLU A 217 9.13 20.19 4.55
C GLU A 217 9.54 19.99 6.01
N ILE A 218 9.75 18.74 6.43
CA ILE A 218 10.31 18.42 7.75
C ILE A 218 11.64 19.15 7.96
N LEU A 219 12.51 19.15 6.94
CA LEU A 219 13.84 19.76 7.02
C LEU A 219 13.86 21.28 6.78
N ALA A 220 12.75 21.88 6.37
CA ALA A 220 12.64 23.34 6.22
C ALA A 220 12.65 24.05 7.59
N ASP A 221 12.28 23.33 8.63
CA ASP A 221 12.32 23.79 10.02
C ASP A 221 13.60 23.35 10.71
N SER A 222 14.33 24.33 11.25
CA SER A 222 15.65 24.10 11.86
C SER A 222 15.61 23.22 13.11
N GLN A 223 14.53 23.25 13.90
CA GLN A 223 14.38 22.40 15.07
C GLN A 223 14.13 20.95 14.66
N ARG A 224 13.22 20.73 13.71
CA ARG A 224 12.92 19.38 13.18
C ARG A 224 14.11 18.78 12.44
N ALA A 225 14.85 19.60 11.68
CA ALA A 225 16.09 19.19 11.04
C ALA A 225 17.17 18.79 12.06
N ALA A 226 17.28 19.49 13.19
CA ALA A 226 18.22 19.13 14.26
C ALA A 226 17.86 17.78 14.90
N VAL A 227 16.57 17.52 15.17
CA VAL A 227 16.10 16.22 15.67
C VAL A 227 16.40 15.10 14.67
N ALA A 228 16.09 15.31 13.40
CA ALA A 228 16.42 14.33 12.35
C ALA A 228 17.93 14.08 12.28
N ARG A 229 18.76 15.12 12.32
CA ARG A 229 20.23 14.96 12.32
C ARG A 229 20.72 14.22 13.57
N ALA A 230 20.15 14.47 14.74
CA ALA A 230 20.49 13.75 15.97
C ALA A 230 20.18 12.25 15.85
N ALA A 231 18.99 11.90 15.34
CA ALA A 231 18.61 10.52 15.09
C ALA A 231 19.57 9.78 14.13
N PHE A 232 20.04 10.48 13.09
CA PHE A 232 21.04 9.94 12.17
C PHE A 232 22.44 9.85 12.80
N ASN A 233 22.81 10.82 13.65
CA ASN A 233 24.11 10.87 14.31
C ASN A 233 24.29 9.82 15.42
N GLU A 234 23.21 9.49 16.13
CA GLU A 234 23.18 8.40 17.12
C GLU A 234 23.55 7.07 16.46
N LEU A 235 23.15 6.90 15.20
CA LEU A 235 23.47 5.74 14.38
C LEU A 235 24.84 5.81 13.72
N THR A 236 25.34 7.00 13.38
CA THR A 236 26.69 7.14 12.82
C THR A 236 27.80 7.00 13.88
N GLY A 237 27.47 6.97 15.18
CA GLY A 237 28.46 6.87 16.25
C GLY A 237 29.30 8.15 16.44
N VAL A 238 29.02 9.20 15.67
CA VAL A 238 29.71 10.51 15.76
C VAL A 238 29.45 11.19 17.11
N ALA A 239 28.33 10.86 17.76
CA ALA A 239 28.06 11.30 19.13
C ALA A 239 29.01 10.67 20.18
N SER A 240 29.59 9.50 19.90
CA SER A 240 30.49 8.83 20.86
C SER A 240 31.88 9.45 20.90
N GLU A 241 32.45 9.85 19.76
CA GLU A 241 33.80 10.44 19.70
C GLU A 241 33.87 11.85 20.30
N GLN A 242 32.81 12.67 20.16
CA GLN A 242 32.78 14.00 20.77
C GLN A 242 32.62 13.96 22.30
N SER A 243 32.05 12.89 22.85
CA SER A 243 31.94 12.70 24.31
C SER A 243 33.22 12.17 24.95
N VAL A 244 34.01 11.38 24.21
CA VAL A 244 35.31 10.87 24.66
C VAL A 244 36.39 11.95 24.56
N GLY A 245 36.37 12.78 23.52
CA GLY A 245 37.32 13.90 23.37
C GLY A 245 37.16 15.01 24.42
N ARG A 246 35.95 15.24 24.95
CA ARG A 246 35.74 16.23 26.04
C ARG A 246 36.09 15.71 27.43
N ARG A 247 36.14 14.39 27.64
CA ARG A 247 36.61 13.78 28.91
C ARG A 247 38.12 13.60 28.98
N ALA A 248 38.83 13.63 27.85
CA ALA A 248 40.29 13.60 27.80
C ALA A 248 40.94 15.00 27.90
N ALA A 249 40.13 16.07 27.86
CA ALA A 249 40.57 17.46 27.91
C ALA A 249 40.08 18.22 29.18
N ALA A 250 39.54 17.49 30.15
CA ALA A 250 39.17 17.97 31.48
C ALA A 250 39.95 17.18 32.53
#